data_AF-A0A0B8NVA4-F1
#
_entry.id   AF-A0A0B8NVA4-F1
#
_cell.length_a   1.000
_cell.length_b   1.000
_cell.length_c   1.000
_cell.angle_alpha   90.00
_cell.angle_beta   90.00
_cell.angle_gamma   90.00
#
_symmetry.space_group_name_H-M   'P 1'
#
loop_
_entity.id
_entity.type
_entity.pdbx_description
1 polymer ?
#
loop_
_entity_poly.entity_id
_entity_poly.type
_entity_poly.pdbx_seq_one_letter_code
_entity_poly.pdbx_strand_id
1 'polypeptide(L)'
;MSEFEHVVGAVNSDEELEQKARELVEKFDLEALLVTRSEHGMTLIPRDADVFHLPTQAQEVYDVTGAGDTVISVLAASVAAGKPLEEACALANAAAGVVVGKLGTSTLSTIELAEAVHGSQDTDYGVIAEQALIEAVRKAKAKGEKVVMTNGCFDILHAGHVSYLNHAAELGDRLIVAVNTDDSVKRLKGPARPVNPTDRRMAVLAGLGAVDWVVPFSEDTPQRLISEVLPDLLVKGGDYKPEEIAGGKEVIAAGGKVEVLNFEEGVSTTEIIEAIKGDKH
;
A
#
# COMPACT_ATOMS: atom_id res chain seq x y z
N MET A 1 -21.58 4.72 -20.54
CA MET A 1 -21.47 5.02 -21.99
C MET A 1 -22.72 4.66 -22.76
N SER A 2 -23.18 3.41 -22.75
CA SER A 2 -24.34 2.96 -23.57
C SER A 2 -25.59 3.85 -23.43
N GLU A 3 -25.95 4.23 -22.21
CA GLU A 3 -27.10 5.10 -21.95
C GLU A 3 -26.93 6.51 -22.53
N PHE A 4 -25.71 7.05 -22.44
CA PHE A 4 -25.39 8.37 -23.00
C PHE A 4 -25.44 8.34 -24.52
N GLU A 5 -24.83 7.34 -25.15
CA GLU A 5 -24.82 7.18 -26.62
C GLU A 5 -26.23 6.92 -27.20
N HIS A 6 -27.14 6.32 -26.43
CA HIS A 6 -28.55 6.24 -26.82
C HIS A 6 -29.22 7.61 -26.95
N VAL A 7 -28.75 8.61 -26.20
CA VAL A 7 -29.32 9.98 -26.21
C VAL A 7 -28.64 10.86 -27.26
N VAL A 8 -27.30 10.79 -27.38
CA VAL A 8 -26.51 11.71 -28.21
C VAL A 8 -25.94 11.10 -29.49
N GLY A 9 -26.20 9.81 -29.74
CA GLY A 9 -25.57 9.04 -30.81
C GLY A 9 -24.16 8.56 -30.45
N ALA A 10 -23.51 7.85 -31.37
CA ALA A 10 -22.16 7.29 -31.18
C ALA A 10 -21.13 8.36 -30.83
N VAL A 11 -20.20 8.05 -29.91
CA VAL A 11 -19.14 8.97 -29.47
C VAL A 11 -17.78 8.34 -29.75
N ASN A 12 -16.93 9.01 -30.53
CA ASN A 12 -15.67 8.43 -31.03
C ASN A 12 -14.41 9.07 -30.41
N SER A 13 -14.56 10.16 -29.66
CA SER A 13 -13.45 10.80 -28.94
C SER A 13 -13.92 11.50 -27.66
N ASP A 14 -12.97 11.85 -26.80
CA ASP A 14 -13.25 12.62 -25.58
C ASP A 14 -13.76 14.02 -25.91
N GLU A 15 -13.24 14.66 -26.96
CA GLU A 15 -13.74 15.96 -27.43
C GLU A 15 -15.19 15.85 -27.94
N GLU A 16 -15.54 14.77 -28.65
CA GLU A 16 -16.91 14.53 -29.11
C GLU A 16 -17.86 14.29 -27.92
N LEU A 17 -17.38 13.56 -26.90
CA LEU A 17 -18.12 13.34 -25.65
C LEU A 17 -18.42 14.67 -24.96
N GLU A 18 -17.39 15.50 -24.78
CA GLU A 18 -17.50 16.80 -24.13
C GLU A 18 -18.46 17.72 -24.86
N GLN A 19 -18.34 17.82 -26.19
CA GLN A 19 -19.20 18.67 -27.00
C GLN A 19 -20.68 18.25 -26.83
N LYS A 20 -20.98 16.97 -27.04
CA LYS A 20 -22.35 16.45 -26.93
C LYS A 20 -22.90 16.56 -25.52
N ALA A 21 -22.07 16.39 -24.50
CA ALA A 21 -22.45 16.57 -23.11
C ALA A 21 -22.79 18.04 -22.80
N ARG A 22 -21.99 19.00 -23.29
CA ARG A 22 -22.26 20.44 -23.13
C ARG A 22 -23.58 20.85 -23.79
N GLU A 23 -23.86 20.34 -24.98
CA GLU A 23 -25.15 20.57 -25.66
C GLU A 23 -26.35 20.11 -24.80
N LEU A 24 -26.23 18.99 -24.09
CA LEU A 24 -27.28 18.53 -23.17
C LEU A 24 -27.39 19.41 -21.93
N VAL A 25 -26.26 19.82 -21.34
CA VAL A 25 -26.24 20.73 -20.17
C VAL A 25 -26.96 22.03 -20.50
N GLU A 26 -26.68 22.62 -21.66
CA GLU A 26 -27.35 23.84 -22.13
C GLU A 26 -28.83 23.59 -22.45
N LYS A 27 -29.13 22.55 -23.24
CA LYS A 27 -30.49 22.25 -23.71
C LYS A 27 -31.47 21.98 -22.58
N PHE A 28 -31.01 21.31 -21.52
CA PHE A 28 -31.85 20.91 -20.39
C PHE A 28 -31.66 21.78 -19.15
N ASP A 29 -30.91 22.87 -19.27
CA ASP A 29 -30.64 23.80 -18.18
C ASP A 29 -30.11 23.09 -16.92
N LEU A 30 -29.12 22.21 -17.07
CA LEU A 30 -28.50 21.47 -15.97
C LEU A 30 -27.37 22.28 -15.30
N GLU A 31 -27.15 22.10 -14.01
CA GLU A 31 -25.97 22.67 -13.33
C GLU A 31 -24.68 21.93 -13.73
N ALA A 32 -24.78 20.60 -13.92
CA ALA A 32 -23.72 19.75 -14.41
C ALA A 32 -24.29 18.44 -14.97
N LEU A 33 -23.48 17.72 -15.76
CA LEU A 33 -23.75 16.37 -16.22
C LEU A 33 -22.56 15.46 -15.87
N LEU A 34 -22.82 14.33 -15.20
CA LEU A 34 -21.81 13.30 -14.95
C LEU A 34 -22.04 12.12 -15.90
N VAL A 35 -21.03 11.74 -16.66
CA VAL A 35 -21.06 10.60 -17.58
C VAL A 35 -20.13 9.51 -17.07
N THR A 36 -20.68 8.35 -16.71
CA THR A 36 -19.88 7.17 -16.35
C THR A 36 -19.36 6.47 -17.62
N ARG A 37 -18.05 6.29 -17.70
CA ARG A 37 -17.29 5.79 -18.86
C ARG A 37 -16.78 4.35 -18.69
N SER A 38 -17.43 3.54 -17.85
CA SER A 38 -17.02 2.16 -17.56
C SER A 38 -15.55 2.09 -17.12
N GLU A 39 -14.73 1.26 -17.76
CA GLU A 39 -13.28 1.12 -17.49
C GLU A 39 -12.46 2.40 -17.72
N HIS A 40 -13.00 3.39 -18.45
CA HIS A 40 -12.33 4.69 -18.61
C HIS A 40 -12.64 5.68 -17.47
N GLY A 41 -13.47 5.30 -16.49
CA GLY A 41 -13.79 6.12 -15.32
C GLY A 41 -15.06 6.96 -15.49
N MET A 42 -14.98 8.28 -15.27
CA MET A 42 -16.11 9.19 -15.42
C MET A 42 -15.68 10.59 -15.89
N THR A 43 -16.61 11.31 -16.52
CA THR A 43 -16.42 12.70 -16.94
C THR A 43 -17.50 13.55 -16.31
N LEU A 44 -17.10 14.56 -15.54
CA LEU A 44 -17.98 15.61 -15.03
C LEU A 44 -17.93 16.81 -15.97
N ILE A 45 -19.10 17.29 -16.41
CA ILE A 45 -19.28 18.45 -17.28
C ILE A 45 -20.09 19.49 -16.51
N PRO A 46 -19.45 20.41 -15.77
CA PRO A 46 -20.13 21.54 -15.15
C PRO A 46 -20.59 22.54 -16.22
N ARG A 47 -21.64 23.31 -15.91
CA ARG A 47 -22.09 24.40 -16.80
C ARG A 47 -21.02 25.47 -16.99
N ASP A 48 -20.53 26.00 -15.87
CA ASP A 48 -19.70 27.22 -15.82
C ASP A 48 -18.24 26.95 -15.43
N ALA A 49 -17.76 25.71 -15.65
CA ALA A 49 -16.38 25.32 -15.37
C ALA A 49 -15.82 24.34 -16.42
N ASP A 50 -14.54 24.05 -16.29
CA ASP A 50 -13.84 23.10 -17.15
C ASP A 50 -14.34 21.68 -16.91
N VAL A 51 -14.28 20.87 -17.98
CA VAL A 51 -14.60 19.44 -17.89
C VAL A 51 -13.56 18.75 -17.02
N PHE A 52 -14.03 17.86 -16.17
CA PHE A 52 -13.18 17.09 -15.27
C PHE A 52 -13.28 15.60 -15.58
N HIS A 53 -12.16 15.02 -16.03
CA HIS A 53 -12.05 13.59 -16.28
C HIS A 53 -11.42 12.89 -15.08
N LEU A 54 -12.11 11.89 -14.57
CA LEU A 54 -11.66 11.02 -13.50
C LEU A 54 -11.40 9.63 -14.09
N PRO A 55 -10.14 9.16 -14.18
CA PRO A 55 -9.88 7.79 -14.60
C PRO A 55 -10.44 6.79 -13.59
N THR A 56 -10.77 5.57 -14.01
CA THR A 56 -11.21 4.54 -13.06
C THR A 56 -10.12 4.24 -12.04
N GLN A 57 -10.52 3.93 -10.80
CA GLN A 57 -9.60 3.45 -9.78
C GLN A 57 -9.54 1.91 -9.69
N ALA A 58 -10.36 1.20 -10.48
CA ALA A 58 -10.37 -0.27 -10.47
C ALA A 58 -9.16 -0.85 -11.21
N GLN A 59 -8.38 -1.72 -10.54
CA GLN A 59 -7.29 -2.46 -11.17
C GLN A 59 -7.75 -3.75 -11.87
N GLU A 60 -8.86 -4.35 -11.42
CA GLU A 60 -9.49 -5.53 -12.05
C GLU A 60 -11.02 -5.39 -11.98
N VAL A 61 -11.69 -5.44 -13.14
CA VAL A 61 -13.15 -5.33 -13.25
C VAL A 61 -13.74 -6.74 -13.36
N TYR A 62 -14.53 -7.15 -12.37
CA TYR A 62 -15.14 -8.49 -12.30
C TYR A 62 -16.61 -8.48 -12.73
N ASP A 63 -17.38 -7.50 -12.24
CA ASP A 63 -18.82 -7.37 -12.52
C ASP A 63 -19.23 -5.90 -12.45
N VAL A 64 -19.94 -5.38 -13.47
CA VAL A 64 -20.38 -3.97 -13.51
C VAL A 64 -21.79 -3.76 -12.93
N THR A 65 -22.42 -4.82 -12.46
CA THR A 65 -23.81 -4.80 -11.96
C THR A 65 -23.91 -4.01 -10.64
N GLY A 66 -24.71 -2.94 -10.61
CA GLY A 66 -24.93 -2.10 -9.42
C GLY A 66 -23.90 -0.97 -9.20
N ALA A 67 -22.91 -0.83 -10.10
CA ALA A 67 -21.95 0.27 -10.03
C ALA A 67 -22.61 1.64 -10.21
N GLY A 68 -23.59 1.74 -11.12
CA GLY A 68 -24.37 2.97 -11.34
C GLY A 68 -25.14 3.42 -10.10
N ASP A 69 -25.84 2.49 -9.43
CA ASP A 69 -26.59 2.79 -8.20
C ASP A 69 -25.64 3.26 -7.07
N THR A 70 -24.45 2.68 -7.01
CA THR A 70 -23.40 3.08 -6.07
C THR A 70 -22.92 4.50 -6.35
N VAL A 71 -22.64 4.83 -7.61
CA VAL A 71 -22.26 6.18 -8.03
C VAL A 71 -23.32 7.18 -7.63
N ILE A 72 -24.59 6.93 -7.97
CA ILE A 72 -25.71 7.84 -7.66
C ILE A 72 -25.84 8.02 -6.15
N SER A 73 -25.77 6.93 -5.38
CA SER A 73 -25.92 6.96 -3.92
C SER A 73 -24.83 7.78 -3.24
N VAL A 74 -23.56 7.52 -3.59
CA VAL A 74 -22.40 8.20 -2.97
C VAL A 74 -22.32 9.66 -3.41
N LEU A 75 -22.59 9.95 -4.69
CA LEU A 75 -22.64 11.31 -5.20
C LEU A 75 -23.73 12.12 -4.48
N ALA A 76 -24.95 11.59 -4.40
CA ALA A 76 -26.07 12.26 -3.74
C ALA A 76 -25.79 12.50 -2.24
N ALA A 77 -25.24 11.51 -1.54
CA ALA A 77 -24.88 11.64 -0.13
C ALA A 77 -23.79 12.72 0.08
N SER A 78 -22.78 12.77 -0.79
CA SER A 78 -21.69 13.74 -0.70
C SER A 78 -22.17 15.17 -0.97
N VAL A 79 -22.98 15.37 -2.00
CA VAL A 79 -23.59 16.67 -2.31
C VAL A 79 -24.51 17.10 -1.17
N ALA A 80 -25.32 16.20 -0.61
CA ALA A 80 -26.17 16.50 0.53
C ALA A 80 -25.37 16.89 1.80
N ALA A 81 -24.14 16.37 1.93
CA ALA A 81 -23.20 16.76 2.97
C ALA A 81 -22.47 18.09 2.68
N GLY A 82 -22.78 18.77 1.57
CA GLY A 82 -22.20 20.07 1.19
C GLY A 82 -20.82 19.97 0.53
N LYS A 83 -20.46 18.81 -0.01
CA LYS A 83 -19.19 18.63 -0.74
C LYS A 83 -19.26 19.28 -2.14
N PRO A 84 -18.16 19.87 -2.63
CA PRO A 84 -18.03 20.26 -4.03
C PRO A 84 -18.30 19.08 -4.96
N LEU A 85 -18.80 19.36 -6.17
CA LEU A 85 -19.22 18.31 -7.10
C LEU A 85 -18.03 17.47 -7.57
N GLU A 86 -16.85 18.09 -7.70
CA GLU A 86 -15.60 17.42 -8.04
C GLU A 86 -15.19 16.41 -6.95
N GLU A 87 -15.27 16.81 -5.67
CA GLU A 87 -15.02 15.92 -4.54
C GLU A 87 -16.05 14.79 -4.47
N ALA A 88 -17.32 15.11 -4.69
CA ALA A 88 -18.41 14.14 -4.70
C ALA A 88 -18.24 13.10 -5.82
N CYS A 89 -17.82 13.54 -7.02
CA CYS A 89 -17.50 12.65 -8.13
C CYS A 89 -16.28 11.79 -7.84
N ALA A 90 -15.24 12.32 -7.21
CA ALA A 90 -14.06 11.54 -6.82
C ALA A 90 -14.44 10.41 -5.83
N LEU A 91 -15.25 10.72 -4.82
CA LEU A 91 -15.79 9.72 -3.88
C LEU A 91 -16.63 8.65 -4.60
N ALA A 92 -17.51 9.07 -5.50
CA ALA A 92 -18.35 8.17 -6.27
C ALA A 92 -17.54 7.27 -7.23
N ASN A 93 -16.44 7.77 -7.79
CA ASN A 93 -15.53 7.01 -8.64
C ASN A 93 -14.78 5.93 -7.86
N ALA A 94 -14.26 6.28 -6.67
CA ALA A 94 -13.61 5.33 -5.77
C ALA A 94 -14.59 4.23 -5.33
N ALA A 95 -15.80 4.64 -4.93
CA ALA A 95 -16.90 3.74 -4.57
C ALA A 95 -17.26 2.75 -5.69
N ALA A 96 -17.41 3.25 -6.91
CA ALA A 96 -17.68 2.42 -8.08
C ALA A 96 -16.55 1.43 -8.33
N GLY A 97 -15.29 1.87 -8.22
CA GLY A 97 -14.11 1.02 -8.38
C GLY A 97 -14.10 -0.18 -7.43
N VAL A 98 -14.52 0.01 -6.17
CA VAL A 98 -14.64 -1.09 -5.20
C VAL A 98 -15.74 -2.06 -5.58
N VAL A 99 -16.93 -1.55 -5.93
CA VAL A 99 -18.10 -2.39 -6.20
C VAL A 99 -17.90 -3.22 -7.46
N VAL A 100 -17.24 -2.68 -8.50
CA VAL A 100 -16.98 -3.44 -9.73
C VAL A 100 -15.94 -4.55 -9.57
N GLY A 101 -15.16 -4.51 -8.48
CA GLY A 101 -14.23 -5.56 -8.10
C GLY A 101 -14.90 -6.76 -7.42
N LYS A 102 -16.20 -6.69 -7.12
CA LYS A 102 -16.96 -7.72 -6.40
C LYS A 102 -17.92 -8.46 -7.33
N LEU A 103 -18.22 -9.71 -7.03
CA LEU A 103 -19.20 -10.52 -7.77
C LEU A 103 -20.63 -10.18 -7.34
N GLY A 104 -21.49 -9.83 -8.31
CA GLY A 104 -22.92 -9.59 -8.11
C GLY A 104 -23.26 -8.22 -7.49
N THR A 105 -24.53 -8.06 -7.10
CA THR A 105 -25.01 -6.85 -6.41
C THR A 105 -24.42 -6.80 -5.00
N SER A 106 -23.33 -6.03 -4.85
CA SER A 106 -22.62 -5.90 -3.60
C SER A 106 -22.83 -4.52 -2.97
N THR A 107 -22.72 -4.45 -1.64
CA THR A 107 -22.78 -3.19 -0.91
C THR A 107 -21.38 -2.61 -0.67
N LEU A 108 -21.32 -1.29 -0.53
CA LEU A 108 -20.13 -0.56 -0.13
C LEU A 108 -20.22 -0.18 1.35
N SER A 109 -19.19 -0.50 2.13
CA SER A 109 -19.02 -0.01 3.49
C SER A 109 -18.24 1.31 3.54
N THR A 110 -18.36 2.04 4.65
CA THR A 110 -17.59 3.27 4.88
C THR A 110 -16.09 3.03 4.99
N ILE A 111 -15.67 1.84 5.44
CA ILE A 111 -14.27 1.43 5.54
C ILE A 111 -13.68 1.25 4.14
N GLU A 112 -14.35 0.45 3.30
CA GLU A 112 -13.91 0.20 1.92
C GLU A 112 -13.85 1.48 1.10
N LEU A 113 -14.80 2.41 1.30
CA LEU A 113 -14.75 3.71 0.65
C LEU A 113 -13.56 4.55 1.14
N ALA A 114 -13.31 4.59 2.44
CA ALA A 114 -12.17 5.30 3.00
C ALA A 114 -10.83 4.72 2.49
N GLU A 115 -10.74 3.40 2.35
CA GLU A 115 -9.60 2.70 1.76
C GLU A 115 -9.43 3.08 0.29
N ALA A 116 -10.49 3.04 -0.52
CA ALA A 116 -10.41 3.38 -1.93
C ALA A 116 -10.04 4.85 -2.19
N VAL A 117 -10.61 5.78 -1.41
CA VAL A 117 -10.34 7.22 -1.53
C VAL A 117 -8.91 7.57 -1.12
N HIS A 118 -8.36 6.85 -0.14
CA HIS A 118 -6.96 7.01 0.26
C HIS A 118 -5.99 6.16 -0.60
N GLY A 119 -6.51 5.15 -1.30
CA GLY A 119 -5.77 4.07 -1.93
C GLY A 119 -5.14 4.36 -3.29
N SER A 120 -5.15 5.62 -3.76
CA SER A 120 -4.50 5.96 -5.03
C SER A 120 -3.08 6.53 -4.87
N GLN A 121 -2.55 6.72 -3.66
CA GLN A 121 -1.17 7.21 -3.48
C GLN A 121 -0.30 6.58 -2.37
N ASP A 122 -0.76 5.62 -1.54
CA ASP A 122 0.11 5.06 -0.49
C ASP A 122 -0.07 3.55 -0.22
N THR A 123 0.90 2.74 -0.66
CA THR A 123 1.66 1.79 0.18
C THR A 123 0.92 0.90 1.20
N ASP A 124 -0.08 0.11 0.80
CA ASP A 124 -0.65 -0.87 1.74
C ASP A 124 0.35 -2.00 2.08
N TYR A 125 1.12 -2.47 1.10
CA TYR A 125 2.13 -3.51 1.30
C TYR A 125 3.32 -3.32 0.34
N GLY A 126 4.49 -3.82 0.71
CA GLY A 126 5.66 -3.99 -0.15
C GLY A 126 6.79 -2.97 0.04
N VAL A 127 7.57 -2.78 -1.03
CA VAL A 127 8.77 -1.94 -1.01
C VAL A 127 8.37 -0.46 -0.95
N ILE A 128 8.92 0.26 0.02
CA ILE A 128 8.53 1.64 0.33
C ILE A 128 9.76 2.53 0.57
N ALA A 129 9.66 3.79 0.17
CA ALA A 129 10.65 4.81 0.48
C ALA A 129 10.54 5.28 1.93
N GLU A 130 11.66 5.64 2.55
CA GLU A 130 11.72 6.01 3.98
C GLU A 130 10.70 7.08 4.40
N GLN A 131 10.56 8.16 3.63
CA GLN A 131 9.61 9.23 3.97
C GLN A 131 8.16 8.77 3.90
N ALA A 132 7.82 7.96 2.89
CA ALA A 132 6.48 7.36 2.77
C ALA A 132 6.23 6.36 3.91
N LEU A 133 7.24 5.61 4.35
CA LEU A 133 7.14 4.73 5.50
C LEU A 133 6.82 5.48 6.79
N ILE A 134 7.51 6.60 7.06
CA ILE A 134 7.24 7.40 8.25
C ILE A 134 5.78 7.88 8.27
N GLU A 135 5.25 8.26 7.12
CA GLU A 135 3.86 8.67 6.98
C GLU A 135 2.88 7.48 7.15
N ALA A 136 3.17 6.33 6.52
CA ALA A 136 2.38 5.10 6.65
C ALA A 136 2.30 4.62 8.11
N VAL A 137 3.42 4.63 8.83
CA VAL A 137 3.48 4.29 10.26
C VAL A 137 2.66 5.27 11.11
N ARG A 138 2.75 6.57 10.83
CA ARG A 138 1.93 7.57 11.53
C ARG A 138 0.43 7.31 11.30
N LYS A 139 0.04 7.00 10.06
CA LYS A 139 -1.34 6.68 9.69
C LYS A 139 -1.83 5.41 10.39
N ALA A 140 -1.03 4.33 10.39
CA ALA A 140 -1.33 3.08 11.06
C ALA A 140 -1.53 3.26 12.57
N LYS A 141 -0.60 3.94 13.25
CA LYS A 141 -0.73 4.25 14.67
C LYS A 141 -1.94 5.12 15.00
N ALA A 142 -2.29 6.07 14.13
CA ALA A 142 -3.50 6.88 14.29
C ALA A 142 -4.79 6.06 14.18
N LYS A 143 -4.76 4.92 13.46
CA LYS A 143 -5.84 3.92 13.42
C LYS A 143 -5.83 2.98 14.63
N GLY A 144 -4.84 3.08 15.51
CA GLY A 144 -4.66 2.19 16.65
C GLY A 144 -3.94 0.88 16.33
N GLU A 145 -3.36 0.74 15.14
CA GLU A 145 -2.57 -0.43 14.75
C GLU A 145 -1.22 -0.42 15.47
N LYS A 146 -0.79 -1.58 15.97
CA LYS A 146 0.50 -1.79 16.61
C LYS A 146 1.55 -2.13 15.58
N VAL A 147 2.56 -1.28 15.44
CA VAL A 147 3.61 -1.40 14.42
C VAL A 147 4.83 -2.11 14.99
N VAL A 148 5.18 -3.24 14.38
CA VAL A 148 6.37 -4.03 14.68
C VAL A 148 7.45 -3.74 13.64
N MET A 149 8.71 -3.67 14.07
CA MET A 149 9.84 -3.51 13.16
C MET A 149 10.94 -4.50 13.49
N THR A 150 11.55 -5.04 12.44
CA THR A 150 12.76 -5.86 12.50
C THR A 150 13.72 -5.41 11.39
N ASN A 151 14.97 -5.86 11.46
CA ASN A 151 15.93 -5.59 10.39
C ASN A 151 16.92 -6.73 10.17
N GLY A 152 17.45 -6.82 8.96
CA GLY A 152 18.46 -7.81 8.61
C GLY A 152 18.93 -7.73 7.17
N CYS A 153 19.92 -8.56 6.85
CA CYS A 153 20.44 -8.68 5.48
C CYS A 153 19.52 -9.51 4.58
N PHE A 154 18.94 -10.60 5.10
CA PHE A 154 18.06 -11.52 4.36
C PHE A 154 18.63 -11.95 3.00
N ASP A 155 19.93 -12.34 2.97
CA ASP A 155 20.65 -12.63 1.72
C ASP A 155 20.07 -13.85 0.98
N ILE A 156 19.94 -14.97 1.68
CA ILE A 156 19.24 -16.17 1.20
C ILE A 156 18.24 -16.55 2.27
N LEU A 157 16.95 -16.43 1.93
CA LEU A 157 15.87 -16.84 2.82
C LEU A 157 15.85 -18.36 2.99
N HIS A 158 15.41 -18.76 4.17
CA HIS A 158 15.21 -20.16 4.56
C HIS A 158 14.07 -20.22 5.57
N ALA A 159 13.63 -21.42 5.93
CA ALA A 159 12.50 -21.65 6.83
C ALA A 159 12.63 -20.85 8.15
N GLY A 160 13.83 -20.80 8.76
CA GLY A 160 14.07 -20.00 9.96
C GLY A 160 13.75 -18.50 9.81
N HIS A 161 14.03 -17.88 8.65
CA HIS A 161 13.64 -16.47 8.42
C HIS A 161 12.12 -16.32 8.30
N VAL A 162 11.45 -17.26 7.63
CA VAL A 162 9.98 -17.22 7.47
C VAL A 162 9.29 -17.41 8.82
N SER A 163 9.71 -18.42 9.59
CA SER A 163 9.23 -18.67 10.96
C SER A 163 9.44 -17.44 11.86
N TYR A 164 10.64 -16.86 11.84
CA TYR A 164 10.94 -15.63 12.58
C TYR A 164 10.06 -14.44 12.19
N LEU A 165 9.87 -14.19 10.90
CA LEU A 165 9.04 -13.07 10.43
C LEU A 165 7.56 -13.28 10.76
N ASN A 166 7.06 -14.52 10.67
CA ASN A 166 5.70 -14.85 11.09
C ASN A 166 5.49 -14.58 12.59
N HIS A 167 6.40 -15.05 13.45
CA HIS A 167 6.33 -14.77 14.88
C HIS A 167 6.43 -13.26 15.18
N ALA A 168 7.28 -12.52 14.45
CA ALA A 168 7.35 -11.07 14.62
C ALA A 168 6.04 -10.37 14.21
N ALA A 169 5.39 -10.82 13.13
CA ALA A 169 4.11 -10.29 12.68
C ALA A 169 2.99 -10.52 13.69
N GLU A 170 2.95 -11.69 14.36
CA GLU A 170 1.94 -12.00 15.39
C GLU A 170 1.97 -11.04 16.61
N LEU A 171 3.07 -10.30 16.79
CA LEU A 171 3.22 -9.37 17.92
C LEU A 171 2.58 -8.00 17.66
N GLY A 172 2.03 -7.75 16.48
CA GLY A 172 1.31 -6.52 16.16
C GLY A 172 0.40 -6.67 14.95
N ASP A 173 0.00 -5.53 14.39
CA ASP A 173 -0.92 -5.48 13.25
C ASP A 173 -0.19 -5.20 11.93
N ARG A 174 1.03 -4.63 12.02
CA ARG A 174 1.88 -4.30 10.87
C ARG A 174 3.33 -4.68 11.15
N LEU A 175 4.01 -5.31 10.18
CA LEU A 175 5.43 -5.65 10.23
C LEU A 175 6.25 -4.88 9.19
N ILE A 176 7.24 -4.14 9.69
CA ILE A 176 8.29 -3.50 8.90
C ILE A 176 9.54 -4.35 8.90
N VAL A 177 10.11 -4.59 7.72
CA VAL A 177 11.43 -5.21 7.56
C VAL A 177 12.40 -4.19 6.95
N ALA A 178 13.33 -3.71 7.76
CA ALA A 178 14.43 -2.88 7.29
C ALA A 178 15.59 -3.72 6.76
N VAL A 179 16.03 -3.43 5.54
CA VAL A 179 16.97 -4.25 4.78
C VAL A 179 18.28 -3.49 4.54
N ASN A 180 19.41 -4.10 4.94
CA ASN A 180 20.73 -3.52 4.66
C ASN A 180 20.95 -3.41 3.14
N THR A 181 21.47 -2.27 2.67
CA THR A 181 21.95 -2.14 1.28
C THR A 181 23.22 -2.98 1.04
N ASP A 182 23.56 -3.20 -0.23
CA ASP A 182 24.71 -4.03 -0.61
C ASP A 182 26.02 -3.50 -0.02
N ASP A 183 26.19 -2.18 0.02
CA ASP A 183 27.38 -1.56 0.60
C ASP A 183 27.40 -1.69 2.13
N SER A 184 26.25 -1.59 2.79
CA SER A 184 26.13 -1.88 4.23
C SER A 184 26.53 -3.33 4.54
N VAL A 185 26.03 -4.29 3.74
CA VAL A 185 26.37 -5.71 3.90
C VAL A 185 27.85 -5.98 3.64
N LYS A 186 28.45 -5.37 2.60
CA LYS A 186 29.89 -5.53 2.30
C LYS A 186 30.78 -5.07 3.46
N ARG A 187 30.43 -3.94 4.11
CA ARG A 187 31.18 -3.45 5.27
C ARG A 187 31.04 -4.39 6.47
N LEU A 188 29.86 -4.96 6.68
CA LEU A 188 29.56 -5.84 7.82
C LEU A 188 30.10 -7.26 7.66
N LYS A 189 30.01 -7.84 6.46
CA LYS A 189 30.26 -9.28 6.20
C LYS A 189 31.40 -9.55 5.21
N GLY A 190 32.01 -8.49 4.67
CA GLY A 190 33.10 -8.58 3.70
C GLY A 190 32.65 -8.51 2.24
N PRO A 191 33.60 -8.40 1.29
CA PRO A 191 33.32 -8.06 -0.11
C PRO A 191 32.60 -9.16 -0.90
N ALA A 192 32.60 -10.40 -0.40
CA ALA A 192 31.92 -11.53 -1.03
C ALA A 192 30.41 -11.60 -0.72
N ARG A 193 29.87 -10.63 0.02
CA ARG A 193 28.46 -10.53 0.41
C ARG A 193 27.93 -9.13 0.08
N PRO A 194 26.63 -8.98 -0.22
CA PRO A 194 25.61 -10.03 -0.33
C PRO A 194 25.73 -10.82 -1.64
N VAL A 195 25.12 -12.00 -1.70
CA VAL A 195 24.98 -12.78 -2.93
C VAL A 195 23.87 -12.19 -3.81
N ASN A 196 22.77 -11.78 -3.18
CA ASN A 196 21.65 -11.14 -3.85
C ASN A 196 21.67 -9.62 -3.66
N PRO A 197 21.50 -8.81 -4.72
CA PRO A 197 21.41 -7.37 -4.60
C PRO A 197 20.19 -6.93 -3.80
N THR A 198 20.23 -5.70 -3.29
CA THR A 198 19.26 -5.13 -2.35
C THR A 198 17.83 -5.19 -2.87
N ASP A 199 17.62 -4.79 -4.12
CA ASP A 199 16.33 -4.81 -4.82
C ASP A 199 15.68 -6.19 -4.81
N ARG A 200 16.46 -7.25 -5.11
CA ARG A 200 15.96 -8.63 -5.12
C ARG A 200 15.60 -9.13 -3.73
N ARG A 201 16.45 -8.84 -2.74
CA ARG A 201 16.18 -9.24 -1.34
C ARG A 201 14.90 -8.59 -0.84
N MET A 202 14.72 -7.31 -1.13
CA MET A 202 13.52 -6.57 -0.77
C MET A 202 12.26 -7.09 -1.49
N ALA A 203 12.35 -7.39 -2.79
CA ALA A 203 11.24 -7.94 -3.55
C ALA A 203 10.76 -9.29 -3.01
N VAL A 204 11.69 -10.16 -2.60
CA VAL A 204 11.33 -11.45 -1.98
C VAL A 204 10.65 -11.24 -0.63
N LEU A 205 11.17 -10.34 0.21
CA LEU A 205 10.56 -10.02 1.51
C LEU A 205 9.16 -9.42 1.37
N ALA A 206 8.97 -8.54 0.38
CA ALA A 206 7.67 -7.93 0.08
C ALA A 206 6.64 -8.96 -0.42
N GLY A 207 7.08 -10.11 -0.93
CA GLY A 207 6.20 -11.21 -1.32
C GLY A 207 5.80 -12.15 -0.17
N LEU A 208 6.34 -11.96 1.04
CA LEU A 208 5.98 -12.76 2.20
C LEU A 208 4.71 -12.20 2.83
N GLY A 209 3.68 -13.04 3.02
CA GLY A 209 2.39 -12.61 3.56
C GLY A 209 2.42 -12.06 4.99
N ALA A 210 3.54 -12.23 5.72
CA ALA A 210 3.73 -11.67 7.05
C ALA A 210 4.37 -10.27 7.06
N VAL A 211 4.77 -9.73 5.90
CA VAL A 211 5.53 -8.47 5.81
C VAL A 211 4.67 -7.40 5.14
N ASP A 212 4.39 -6.32 5.88
CA ASP A 212 3.68 -5.17 5.35
C ASP A 212 4.62 -4.25 4.58
N TRP A 213 5.73 -3.82 5.19
CA TRP A 213 6.59 -2.81 4.58
C TRP A 213 8.04 -3.23 4.54
N VAL A 214 8.70 -2.96 3.41
CA VAL A 214 10.13 -3.23 3.23
C VAL A 214 10.86 -1.95 2.86
N VAL A 215 11.86 -1.58 3.65
CA VAL A 215 12.60 -0.32 3.51
C VAL A 215 14.10 -0.57 3.53
N PRO A 216 14.90 0.06 2.65
CA PRO A 216 16.35 -0.10 2.67
C PRO A 216 17.01 0.87 3.67
N PHE A 217 18.17 0.50 4.20
CA PHE A 217 19.05 1.43 4.93
C PHE A 217 20.52 1.14 4.63
N SER A 218 21.35 2.17 4.59
CA SER A 218 22.74 2.10 4.10
C SER A 218 23.79 2.18 5.18
N GLU A 219 23.41 2.58 6.39
CA GLU A 219 24.26 2.72 7.56
C GLU A 219 24.70 1.35 8.09
N ASP A 220 25.68 1.36 8.99
CA ASP A 220 26.17 0.12 9.63
C ASP A 220 25.15 -0.44 10.64
N THR A 221 24.29 0.42 11.18
CA THR A 221 23.19 0.04 12.06
C THR A 221 21.90 0.75 11.63
N PRO A 222 20.72 0.15 11.87
CA PRO A 222 19.43 0.75 11.52
C PRO A 222 19.00 1.87 12.49
N GLN A 223 19.84 2.29 13.44
CA GLN A 223 19.44 3.17 14.55
C GLN A 223 18.79 4.46 14.09
N ARG A 224 19.33 5.14 13.06
CA ARG A 224 18.74 6.38 12.52
C ARG A 224 17.32 6.14 12.02
N LEU A 225 17.15 5.16 11.14
CA LEU A 225 15.85 4.81 10.57
C LEU A 225 14.85 4.43 11.68
N ILE A 226 15.25 3.61 12.66
CA ILE A 226 14.40 3.25 13.79
C ILE A 226 14.01 4.48 14.63
N SER A 227 14.91 5.44 14.80
CA SER A 227 14.67 6.66 15.57
C SER A 227 13.70 7.63 14.87
N GLU A 228 13.58 7.54 13.55
CA GLU A 228 12.64 8.33 12.77
C GLU A 228 11.27 7.63 12.65
N VAL A 229 11.27 6.30 12.52
CA VAL A 229 10.06 5.48 12.41
C VAL A 229 9.36 5.30 13.77
N LEU A 230 10.13 5.12 14.85
CA LEU A 230 9.67 4.85 16.21
C LEU A 230 8.56 3.79 16.28
N PRO A 231 8.84 2.52 15.93
CA PRO A 231 7.86 1.43 16.02
C PRO A 231 7.38 1.21 17.47
N ASP A 232 6.20 0.60 17.64
CA ASP A 232 5.68 0.24 18.97
C ASP A 232 6.43 -0.96 19.57
N LEU A 233 6.95 -1.83 18.71
CA LEU A 233 7.77 -2.97 19.08
C LEU A 233 8.94 -3.15 18.12
N LEU A 234 10.15 -3.15 18.66
CA LEU A 234 11.37 -3.52 17.94
C LEU A 234 11.72 -4.97 18.26
N VAL A 235 11.78 -5.81 17.24
CA VAL A 235 12.05 -7.24 17.38
C VAL A 235 13.40 -7.58 16.78
N LYS A 236 14.16 -8.42 17.48
CA LYS A 236 15.41 -8.98 16.98
C LYS A 236 15.46 -10.47 17.25
N GLY A 237 15.91 -11.25 16.26
CA GLY A 237 16.18 -12.67 16.45
C GLY A 237 17.61 -12.90 16.93
N GLY A 238 17.79 -13.88 17.83
CA GLY A 238 19.09 -14.41 18.26
C GLY A 238 19.41 -14.10 19.73
N ASP A 239 20.66 -14.27 20.13
CA ASP A 239 21.07 -14.16 21.55
C ASP A 239 21.46 -12.73 21.99
N TYR A 240 20.81 -11.72 21.41
CA TYR A 240 21.10 -10.33 21.75
C TYR A 240 20.48 -9.95 23.10
N LYS A 241 21.15 -9.08 23.85
CA LYS A 241 20.49 -8.40 24.96
C LYS A 241 19.66 -7.23 24.43
N PRO A 242 18.44 -6.99 24.95
CA PRO A 242 17.62 -5.86 24.54
C PRO A 242 18.35 -4.51 24.57
N GLU A 243 19.27 -4.32 25.52
CA GLU A 243 20.04 -3.07 25.66
C GLU A 243 21.09 -2.84 24.56
N GLU A 244 21.47 -3.90 23.85
CA GLU A 244 22.50 -3.88 22.80
C GLU A 244 21.89 -3.68 21.40
N ILE A 245 20.57 -3.69 21.29
CA ILE A 245 19.86 -3.53 20.02
C ILE A 245 19.89 -2.06 19.60
N ALA A 246 20.50 -1.80 18.44
CA ALA A 246 20.54 -0.48 17.82
C ALA A 246 19.12 0.08 17.61
N GLY A 247 18.86 1.29 18.11
CA GLY A 247 17.54 1.93 18.09
C GLY A 247 16.62 1.56 19.26
N GLY A 248 17.01 0.59 20.11
CA GLY A 248 16.18 0.12 21.22
C GLY A 248 15.95 1.17 22.30
N LYS A 249 16.96 2.01 22.59
CA LYS A 249 16.84 3.08 23.60
C LYS A 249 15.82 4.14 23.17
N GLU A 250 15.82 4.50 21.89
CA GLU A 250 14.93 5.48 21.30
C GLU A 250 13.49 4.97 21.28
N VAL A 251 13.28 3.69 20.92
CA VAL A 251 11.97 3.04 20.97
C VAL A 251 11.41 3.02 22.39
N ILE A 252 12.22 2.62 23.39
CA ILE A 252 11.78 2.59 24.80
C ILE A 252 11.48 4.00 25.31
N ALA A 253 12.31 5.00 24.98
CA ALA A 253 12.08 6.39 25.37
C ALA A 253 10.80 6.98 24.77
N ALA A 254 10.40 6.50 23.57
CA ALA A 254 9.15 6.85 22.91
C ALA A 254 7.93 6.05 23.42
N GLY A 255 8.11 5.15 24.41
CA GLY A 255 7.05 4.34 25.00
C GLY A 255 6.81 2.98 24.32
N GLY A 256 7.64 2.62 23.33
CA GLY A 256 7.63 1.30 22.70
C GLY A 256 8.37 0.24 23.52
N LYS A 257 8.49 -0.96 22.95
CA LYS A 257 9.15 -2.13 23.57
C LYS A 257 10.21 -2.72 22.66
N VAL A 258 11.14 -3.45 23.26
CA VAL A 258 12.15 -4.23 22.54
C VAL A 258 12.02 -5.68 22.98
N GLU A 259 11.92 -6.59 22.02
CA GLU A 259 11.77 -8.03 22.26
C GLU A 259 12.77 -8.84 21.45
N VAL A 260 13.29 -9.89 22.08
CA VAL A 260 14.24 -10.80 21.47
C VAL A 260 13.54 -12.12 21.26
N LEU A 261 13.40 -12.53 20.00
CA LEU A 261 12.81 -13.81 19.65
C LEU A 261 13.89 -14.88 19.53
N ASN A 262 13.61 -16.03 20.13
CA ASN A 262 14.47 -17.19 20.00
C ASN A 262 14.40 -17.69 18.55
N PHE A 263 15.57 -17.89 17.92
CA PHE A 263 15.63 -18.57 16.64
C PHE A 263 15.38 -20.07 16.84
N GLU A 264 14.57 -20.68 15.99
CA GLU A 264 14.58 -22.15 15.87
C GLU A 264 15.95 -22.59 15.33
N GLU A 265 16.66 -23.43 16.09
CA GLU A 265 17.95 -24.00 15.71
C GLU A 265 17.82 -24.86 14.43
N GLY A 266 18.73 -24.68 13.47
CA GLY A 266 19.03 -25.73 12.49
C GLY A 266 19.30 -25.33 11.04
N VAL A 267 19.10 -24.07 10.62
CA VAL A 267 19.42 -23.66 9.23
C VAL A 267 19.86 -22.19 9.19
N SER A 268 21.14 -21.93 8.93
CA SER A 268 21.65 -20.60 8.61
C SER A 268 22.06 -20.47 7.14
N THR A 269 21.96 -19.26 6.57
CA THR A 269 22.48 -18.96 5.21
C THR A 269 23.95 -19.34 5.03
N THR A 270 24.75 -19.30 6.09
CA THR A 270 26.16 -19.70 6.07
C THR A 270 26.28 -21.21 5.87
N GLU A 271 25.53 -22.02 6.63
CA GLU A 271 25.55 -23.48 6.53
C GLU A 271 25.03 -23.97 5.17
N ILE A 272 23.99 -23.33 4.61
CA ILE A 272 23.52 -23.66 3.26
C ILE A 272 24.64 -23.44 2.23
N ILE A 273 25.38 -22.34 2.35
CA ILE A 273 26.47 -22.01 1.42
C ILE A 273 27.68 -22.92 1.62
N GLU A 274 28.02 -23.28 2.86
CA GLU A 274 29.06 -24.25 3.15
C GLU A 274 28.70 -25.65 2.63
N ALA A 275 27.44 -26.06 2.74
CA ALA A 275 26.95 -27.31 2.17
C ALA A 275 27.04 -27.32 0.63
N ILE A 276 26.72 -26.21 -0.04
CA ILE A 276 26.85 -26.08 -1.51
C ILE A 276 28.32 -26.09 -1.94
N LYS A 277 29.24 -25.54 -1.12
CA LYS A 277 30.68 -25.52 -1.40
C LYS A 277 31.38 -26.87 -1.18
N GLY A 278 30.71 -27.85 -0.57
CA GLY A 278 31.20 -29.23 -0.44
C GLY A 278 32.11 -29.48 0.78
N ASP A 279 32.12 -28.60 1.79
CA ASP A 279 33.04 -28.69 2.93
C ASP A 279 32.50 -29.49 4.15
N LYS A 280 31.42 -30.25 3.98
CA LYS A 280 30.99 -31.26 4.98
C LYS A 280 30.94 -32.65 4.34
N HIS A 281 31.90 -33.50 4.73
CA HIS A 281 31.84 -34.95 4.58
C HIS A 281 30.74 -35.56 5.46
#